data_AF-A0A2T2TKF3-F1
#
_entry.id   AF-A0A2T2TKF3-F1
#
_cell.length_a   1.000
_cell.length_b   1.000
_cell.length_c   1.000
_cell.angle_alpha   90.00
_cell.angle_beta   90.00
_cell.angle_gamma   90.00
#
_symmetry.space_group_name_H-M   'P 1'
#
loop_
_entity.id
_entity.type
_entity.pdbx_description
1 polymer ?
#
loop_
_entity_poly.entity_id
_entity_poly.type
_entity_poly.pdbx_seq_one_letter_code
_entity_poly.pdbx_strand_id
1 'polypeptide(L)'
;APNRSALVTGLYPTSYGAQHMRTSQRTAALDAVEDPELLAIPTYEAVPPPEARFATEYLRASGGYFATNDGKTDYQFETPATAYDRNHGGADWREQPEDSDAPFFSVINIHDSHESNVWKNADKPLQTDPADVRVPPYYPDTPTVREDIARNYDNIARMDTAVGNVMDRLRDDGLLDETIVFFFGDHGSGLPRMKRTVYDSGIQVPLIVRVPDAYRDEMGAGAPGTATDRLVSFIDFAPTLLSLAGVDVPDYMPGRPFLGAQQGRERAPERSYAFAARDRMDPARHTRRAVTDGRFKYIRNYRPDTTYYQFLPYRNRMALMQELLRYEEEGRLDSTQAFYFRDTMPKQELYDTRNDPHEVNNELRELRRAEQRWRARTDDMGLIPEPVLKNVLWPPRGEQPTVAAPTFDVRETEEEGAATTVRIESAARGTSIGYRMNASGPWQVYTGPVRVAPGDTLRAQAVRMGHEDSATARWTEDAE
;
A
#
# COMPACT_ATOMS: atom_id res chain seq x y z
N ALA A 1 -4.56 8.41 -0.36
CA ALA A 1 -3.32 8.47 -1.16
C ALA A 1 -3.09 7.12 -1.84
N PRO A 2 -2.26 6.98 -2.90
CA PRO A 2 -1.59 5.71 -3.11
C PRO A 2 -0.81 5.44 -1.82
N ASN A 3 -1.25 4.44 -1.07
CA ASN A 3 -0.70 4.14 0.24
C ASN A 3 -0.63 2.61 0.38
N ARG A 4 0.58 2.11 0.60
CA ARG A 4 0.88 0.67 0.71
C ARG A 4 0.84 0.16 2.15
N SER A 5 0.72 1.03 3.14
CA SER A 5 0.70 0.65 4.55
C SER A 5 -0.44 -0.32 4.90
N ALA A 6 -1.59 -0.23 4.21
CA ALA A 6 -2.67 -1.20 4.35
C ALA A 6 -2.25 -2.61 3.93
N LEU A 7 -1.45 -2.74 2.86
CA LEU A 7 -0.97 -4.04 2.35
C LEU A 7 -0.01 -4.72 3.34
N VAL A 8 0.80 -3.94 4.04
CA VAL A 8 1.83 -4.47 4.96
C VAL A 8 1.36 -4.56 6.41
N THR A 9 0.35 -3.81 6.83
CA THR A 9 -0.14 -3.83 8.23
C THR A 9 -1.51 -4.47 8.41
N GLY A 10 -2.32 -4.56 7.35
CA GLY A 10 -3.71 -4.95 7.43
C GLY A 10 -4.63 -3.90 8.08
N LEU A 11 -4.14 -2.69 8.36
CA LEU A 11 -4.89 -1.61 9.01
C LEU A 11 -5.43 -0.59 8.00
N TYR A 12 -6.55 0.06 8.34
CA TYR A 12 -7.03 1.20 7.57
C TYR A 12 -6.05 2.39 7.76
N PRO A 13 -5.48 2.97 6.70
CA PRO A 13 -4.53 4.08 6.84
C PRO A 13 -5.06 5.29 7.62
N THR A 14 -6.37 5.49 7.59
CA THR A 14 -7.07 6.56 8.32
C THR A 14 -7.07 6.39 9.83
N SER A 15 -6.79 5.20 10.37
CA SER A 15 -6.87 4.95 11.82
C SER A 15 -5.58 5.26 12.57
N TYR A 16 -4.49 5.61 11.86
CA TYR A 16 -3.18 5.84 12.49
C TYR A 16 -2.33 6.91 11.78
N GLY A 17 -2.96 7.77 10.97
CA GLY A 17 -2.30 8.93 10.38
C GLY A 17 -1.62 8.70 9.02
N ALA A 18 -1.76 7.52 8.42
CA ALA A 18 -1.14 7.22 7.12
C ALA A 18 -1.99 7.69 5.92
N GLN A 19 -3.20 8.22 6.11
CA GLN A 19 -4.12 8.54 5.01
C GLN A 19 -3.60 9.58 3.98
N HIS A 20 -2.70 10.46 4.43
CA HIS A 20 -2.13 11.53 3.61
C HIS A 20 -0.94 11.03 2.77
N MET A 21 -0.76 11.63 1.59
CA MET A 21 0.33 11.25 0.69
C MET A 21 1.65 11.91 1.10
N ARG A 22 2.72 11.11 1.18
CA ARG A 22 4.10 11.54 1.43
C ARG A 22 4.20 12.42 2.68
N THR A 23 3.90 11.84 3.84
CA THR A 23 3.94 12.56 5.12
C THR A 23 5.36 12.70 5.66
N SER A 24 6.24 11.72 5.41
CA SER A 24 7.61 11.72 5.93
C SER A 24 8.58 12.59 5.13
N GLN A 25 8.18 13.06 3.94
CA GLN A 25 9.04 13.84 3.05
C GLN A 25 8.24 14.90 2.26
N ARG A 26 8.85 16.07 2.07
CA ARG A 26 8.24 17.13 1.27
C ARG A 26 8.22 16.74 -0.20
N THR A 27 7.03 16.75 -0.81
CA THR A 27 6.87 16.49 -2.25
C THR A 27 7.30 17.70 -3.07
N ALA A 28 8.04 17.48 -4.17
CA ALA A 28 8.40 18.53 -5.13
C ALA A 28 7.16 19.17 -5.80
N ALA A 29 5.99 18.52 -5.73
CA ALA A 29 4.74 19.13 -6.21
C ALA A 29 4.35 20.38 -5.40
N LEU A 30 4.85 20.55 -4.19
CA LEU A 30 4.62 21.76 -3.38
C LEU A 30 5.39 22.98 -3.90
N ASP A 31 6.41 22.80 -4.73
CA ASP A 31 7.18 23.91 -5.31
C ASP A 31 6.37 24.70 -6.36
N ALA A 32 5.25 24.12 -6.82
CA ALA A 32 4.33 24.73 -7.78
C ALA A 32 3.10 25.37 -7.12
N VAL A 33 3.08 25.54 -5.79
CA VAL A 33 1.96 26.16 -5.06
C VAL A 33 2.43 27.25 -4.11
N GLU A 34 1.59 28.28 -3.93
CA GLU A 34 1.85 29.41 -3.02
C GLU A 34 0.95 29.40 -1.78
N ASP A 35 0.08 28.40 -1.64
CA ASP A 35 -0.88 28.28 -0.54
C ASP A 35 -0.14 28.13 0.81
N PRO A 36 -0.20 29.13 1.70
CA PRO A 36 0.55 29.13 2.95
C PRO A 36 0.14 27.99 3.89
N GLU A 37 -1.11 27.53 3.83
CA GLU A 37 -1.57 26.42 4.67
C GLU A 37 -0.98 25.08 4.21
N LEU A 38 -0.81 24.89 2.90
CA LEU A 38 -0.13 23.72 2.35
C LEU A 38 1.36 23.71 2.67
N LEU A 39 2.00 24.87 2.57
CA LEU A 39 3.42 25.04 2.89
C LEU A 39 3.72 24.88 4.38
N ALA A 40 2.71 25.08 5.24
CA ALA A 40 2.81 24.90 6.69
C ALA A 40 2.57 23.45 7.18
N ILE A 41 2.24 22.51 6.28
CA ILE A 41 2.03 21.11 6.67
C ILE A 41 3.36 20.51 7.14
N PRO A 42 3.45 19.99 8.38
CA PRO A 42 4.68 19.40 8.88
C PRO A 42 4.95 18.05 8.22
N THR A 43 6.22 17.65 8.19
CA THR A 43 6.55 16.24 7.98
C THR A 43 6.30 15.45 9.25
N TYR A 44 5.82 14.22 9.08
CA TYR A 44 5.60 13.27 10.16
C TYR A 44 5.52 11.84 9.64
N GLU A 45 5.69 10.88 10.54
CA GLU A 45 5.41 9.48 10.29
C GLU A 45 4.10 9.07 10.95
N ALA A 46 3.37 8.18 10.28
CA ALA A 46 2.17 7.57 10.83
C ALA A 46 2.53 6.58 11.96
N VAL A 47 1.70 6.50 12.99
CA VAL A 47 2.00 5.73 14.21
C VAL A 47 0.91 4.68 14.43
N PRO A 48 1.08 3.45 13.91
CA PRO A 48 0.11 2.39 14.13
C PRO A 48 0.08 1.94 15.61
N PRO A 49 -0.94 1.17 16.03
CA PRO A 49 -1.03 0.61 17.37
C PRO A 49 0.25 -0.15 17.78
N PRO A 50 0.62 -0.20 19.08
CA PRO A 50 1.87 -0.81 19.54
C PRO A 50 2.05 -2.28 19.13
N GLU A 51 0.98 -3.04 18.95
CA GLU A 51 0.98 -4.43 18.51
C GLU A 51 1.17 -4.62 17.00
N ALA A 52 1.01 -3.55 16.21
CA ALA A 52 1.10 -3.64 14.75
C ALA A 52 2.52 -3.96 14.31
N ARG A 53 2.65 -4.88 13.35
CA ARG A 53 3.91 -5.24 12.68
C ARG A 53 3.69 -5.32 11.18
N PHE A 54 4.79 -5.35 10.43
CA PHE A 54 4.73 -5.75 9.02
C PHE A 54 4.27 -7.21 8.92
N ALA A 55 3.41 -7.52 7.95
CA ALA A 55 3.02 -8.89 7.63
C ALA A 55 4.25 -9.76 7.36
N THR A 56 5.23 -9.23 6.63
CA THR A 56 6.51 -9.89 6.38
C THR A 56 7.34 -10.11 7.62
N GLU A 57 7.21 -9.30 8.67
CA GLU A 57 7.90 -9.55 9.94
C GLU A 57 7.37 -10.83 10.59
N TYR A 58 6.05 -11.06 10.57
CA TYR A 58 5.46 -12.33 11.02
C TYR A 58 5.89 -13.50 10.15
N LEU A 59 5.93 -13.32 8.81
CA LEU A 59 6.38 -14.37 7.89
C LEU A 59 7.83 -14.77 8.16
N ARG A 60 8.72 -13.79 8.40
CA ARG A 60 10.13 -14.04 8.73
C ARG A 60 10.29 -14.67 10.10
N ALA A 61 9.59 -14.15 11.11
CA ALA A 61 9.70 -14.60 12.50
C ALA A 61 9.12 -15.99 12.73
N SER A 62 7.94 -16.28 12.17
CA SER A 62 7.18 -17.51 12.45
C SER A 62 7.23 -18.51 11.31
N GLY A 63 7.21 -18.03 10.06
CA GLY A 63 7.22 -18.89 8.87
C GLY A 63 8.62 -19.12 8.27
N GLY A 64 9.65 -18.44 8.78
CA GLY A 64 11.01 -18.53 8.26
C GLY A 64 11.18 -18.00 6.83
N TYR A 65 10.28 -17.13 6.35
CA TYR A 65 10.30 -16.67 4.97
C TYR A 65 11.49 -15.74 4.68
N PHE A 66 12.07 -15.85 3.48
CA PHE A 66 12.92 -14.83 2.89
C PHE A 66 12.07 -13.76 2.21
N ALA A 67 12.05 -12.53 2.74
CA ALA A 67 11.14 -11.49 2.29
C ALA A 67 11.85 -10.37 1.52
N THR A 68 11.38 -10.05 0.32
CA THR A 68 11.96 -9.00 -0.52
C THR A 68 10.93 -8.00 -1.05
N ASN A 69 11.38 -6.77 -1.27
CA ASN A 69 10.61 -5.71 -1.91
C ASN A 69 11.48 -4.93 -2.89
N ASP A 70 10.99 -4.80 -4.13
CA ASP A 70 11.61 -4.04 -5.22
C ASP A 70 11.46 -2.52 -5.01
N GLY A 71 11.98 -2.02 -3.87
CA GLY A 71 12.23 -0.62 -3.55
C GLY A 71 11.04 0.30 -3.28
N LYS A 72 9.81 -0.07 -3.64
CA LYS A 72 8.65 0.83 -3.48
C LYS A 72 8.01 0.70 -2.10
N THR A 73 8.11 1.75 -1.28
CA THR A 73 7.66 1.70 0.12
C THR A 73 6.40 2.54 0.35
N ASP A 74 6.42 3.87 0.16
CA ASP A 74 5.26 4.79 0.36
C ASP A 74 4.34 4.37 1.56
N TYR A 75 4.92 3.88 2.66
CA TYR A 75 4.18 3.37 3.83
C TYR A 75 3.76 4.49 4.80
N GLN A 76 4.30 5.71 4.60
CA GLN A 76 4.10 6.88 5.46
C GLN A 76 4.81 6.81 6.81
N PHE A 77 5.79 5.92 6.93
CA PHE A 77 6.78 5.81 8.01
C PHE A 77 8.05 5.18 7.44
N GLU A 78 9.16 5.29 8.16
CA GLU A 78 10.42 4.63 7.78
C GLU A 78 10.26 3.11 7.79
N THR A 79 10.91 2.42 6.85
CA THR A 79 10.74 0.95 6.76
C THR A 79 11.61 0.29 7.83
N PRO A 80 11.02 -0.41 8.82
CA PRO A 80 11.82 -1.01 9.88
C PRO A 80 12.80 -2.04 9.35
N ALA A 81 13.97 -2.17 9.98
CA ALA A 81 14.97 -3.19 9.62
C ALA A 81 14.44 -4.63 9.68
N THR A 82 13.37 -4.88 10.43
CA THR A 82 12.68 -6.17 10.54
C THR A 82 11.70 -6.46 9.41
N ALA A 83 11.40 -5.49 8.53
CA ALA A 83 10.36 -5.64 7.51
C ALA A 83 10.76 -6.58 6.35
N TYR A 84 12.01 -6.53 5.88
CA TYR A 84 12.45 -7.30 4.71
C TYR A 84 13.90 -7.76 4.86
N ASP A 85 14.26 -8.86 4.22
CA ASP A 85 15.64 -9.29 4.03
C ASP A 85 16.34 -8.43 2.96
N ARG A 86 15.61 -8.03 1.90
CA ARG A 86 16.07 -7.11 0.85
C ARG A 86 14.99 -6.08 0.53
N ASN A 87 15.37 -4.81 0.50
CA ASN A 87 14.47 -3.71 0.17
C ASN A 87 15.22 -2.64 -0.66
N HIS A 88 15.38 -2.90 -1.95
CA HIS A 88 15.97 -1.97 -2.91
C HIS A 88 15.45 -2.25 -4.31
N GLY A 89 15.73 -1.33 -5.25
CA GLY A 89 15.38 -1.56 -6.66
C GLY A 89 16.07 -2.80 -7.21
N GLY A 90 15.31 -3.65 -7.88
CA GLY A 90 15.72 -4.95 -8.41
C GLY A 90 15.68 -6.11 -7.42
N ALA A 91 15.33 -5.89 -6.16
CA ALA A 91 15.30 -6.96 -5.17
C ALA A 91 14.18 -7.97 -5.46
N ASP A 92 14.52 -9.25 -5.46
CA ASP A 92 13.58 -10.35 -5.64
C ASP A 92 14.02 -11.64 -4.96
N TRP A 93 13.29 -12.74 -5.18
CA TRP A 93 13.50 -14.02 -4.49
C TRP A 93 14.88 -14.64 -4.81
N ARG A 94 15.52 -14.29 -5.93
CA ARG A 94 16.83 -14.86 -6.32
C ARG A 94 17.99 -14.35 -5.48
N GLU A 95 17.76 -13.33 -4.65
CA GLU A 95 18.75 -12.89 -3.66
C GLU A 95 18.76 -13.73 -2.38
N GLN A 96 17.91 -14.75 -2.31
CA GLN A 96 17.96 -15.75 -1.27
C GLN A 96 19.31 -16.50 -1.34
N PRO A 97 19.96 -16.79 -0.20
CA PRO A 97 21.20 -17.57 -0.21
C PRO A 97 21.01 -18.95 -0.88
N GLU A 98 21.98 -19.39 -1.68
CA GLU A 98 21.90 -20.65 -2.46
C GLU A 98 21.66 -21.90 -1.58
N ASP A 99 22.18 -21.91 -0.35
CA ASP A 99 22.03 -23.02 0.60
C ASP A 99 20.75 -22.92 1.47
N SER A 100 19.80 -22.04 1.12
CA SER A 100 18.60 -21.80 1.91
C SER A 100 17.37 -22.50 1.33
N ASP A 101 16.76 -23.38 2.13
CA ASP A 101 15.45 -24.00 1.83
C ASP A 101 14.26 -23.16 2.35
N ALA A 102 14.48 -21.89 2.70
CA ALA A 102 13.41 -21.05 3.22
C ALA A 102 12.35 -20.75 2.14
N PRO A 103 11.05 -20.70 2.48
CA PRO A 103 10.05 -20.18 1.54
C PRO A 103 10.31 -18.69 1.30
N PHE A 104 9.84 -18.14 0.17
CA PHE A 104 10.03 -16.71 -0.12
C PHE A 104 8.72 -15.93 -0.19
N PHE A 105 8.80 -14.63 0.08
CA PHE A 105 7.79 -13.63 -0.23
C PHE A 105 8.47 -12.50 -0.99
N SER A 106 8.02 -12.20 -2.21
CA SER A 106 8.67 -11.19 -3.05
C SER A 106 7.65 -10.22 -3.64
N VAL A 107 7.91 -8.92 -3.48
CA VAL A 107 7.11 -7.84 -4.09
C VAL A 107 7.86 -7.29 -5.29
N ILE A 108 7.35 -7.57 -6.49
CA ILE A 108 7.86 -7.03 -7.76
C ILE A 108 7.03 -5.82 -8.18
N ASN A 109 7.67 -4.67 -8.40
CA ASN A 109 6.99 -3.42 -8.76
C ASN A 109 7.15 -3.13 -10.26
N ILE A 110 6.09 -3.36 -11.05
CA ILE A 110 6.10 -3.01 -12.48
C ILE A 110 5.63 -1.56 -12.67
N HIS A 111 6.43 -0.76 -13.38
CA HIS A 111 6.23 0.69 -13.49
C HIS A 111 5.67 1.15 -14.84
N ASP A 112 5.58 0.28 -15.84
CA ASP A 112 5.26 0.61 -17.24
C ASP A 112 3.93 1.35 -17.41
N SER A 113 2.91 1.01 -16.62
CA SER A 113 1.57 1.62 -16.66
C SER A 113 1.41 2.88 -15.79
N HIS A 114 2.47 3.35 -15.12
CA HIS A 114 2.41 4.55 -14.28
C HIS A 114 2.01 5.80 -15.10
N GLU A 115 1.28 6.74 -14.49
CA GLU A 115 0.71 7.93 -15.17
C GLU A 115 1.74 8.70 -16.01
N SER A 116 2.99 8.75 -15.54
CA SER A 116 4.05 9.46 -16.24
C SER A 116 4.51 8.84 -17.54
N ASN A 117 4.26 7.56 -17.75
CA ASN A 117 4.53 6.89 -19.00
C ASN A 117 3.53 7.27 -20.10
N VAL A 118 2.45 8.00 -19.79
CA VAL A 118 1.61 8.58 -20.85
C VAL A 118 2.35 9.71 -21.55
N TRP A 119 2.81 10.73 -20.80
CA TRP A 119 3.52 11.87 -21.40
C TRP A 119 5.00 11.62 -21.68
N LYS A 120 5.71 10.77 -20.90
CA LYS A 120 7.12 10.43 -21.19
C LYS A 120 7.28 9.64 -22.49
N ASN A 121 6.24 8.94 -22.92
CA ASN A 121 6.24 8.15 -24.15
C ASN A 121 5.42 8.83 -25.26
N ALA A 122 5.07 10.11 -25.13
CA ALA A 122 4.25 10.82 -26.11
C ALA A 122 4.82 10.69 -27.54
N ASP A 123 6.15 10.80 -27.68
CA ASP A 123 6.86 10.73 -28.97
C ASP A 123 7.07 9.32 -29.53
N LYS A 124 6.72 8.26 -28.78
CA LYS A 124 6.86 6.88 -29.27
C LYS A 124 5.78 6.60 -30.33
N PRO A 125 6.00 5.73 -31.32
CA PRO A 125 4.91 5.29 -32.18
C PRO A 125 3.78 4.64 -31.35
N LEU A 126 2.52 4.90 -31.68
CA LEU A 126 1.38 4.19 -31.11
C LEU A 126 1.27 2.80 -31.76
N GLN A 127 1.00 1.78 -30.95
CA GLN A 127 0.63 0.45 -31.46
C GLN A 127 -0.88 0.28 -31.51
N THR A 128 -1.57 0.83 -30.51
CA THR A 128 -3.04 0.92 -30.48
C THR A 128 -3.52 2.04 -31.40
N ASP A 129 -4.47 1.76 -32.29
CA ASP A 129 -5.13 2.78 -33.11
C ASP A 129 -6.03 3.67 -32.21
N PRO A 130 -5.83 5.01 -32.18
CA PRO A 130 -6.72 5.93 -31.47
C PRO A 130 -8.21 5.83 -31.88
N ALA A 131 -8.52 5.32 -33.06
CA ALA A 131 -9.90 5.08 -33.48
C ALA A 131 -10.58 3.94 -32.70
N ASP A 132 -9.82 2.96 -32.23
CA ASP A 132 -10.33 1.75 -31.56
C ASP A 132 -10.51 1.93 -30.04
N VAL A 133 -10.03 3.03 -29.47
CA VAL A 133 -10.15 3.26 -28.03
C VAL A 133 -11.55 3.69 -27.62
N ARG A 134 -11.96 3.28 -26.42
CA ARG A 134 -13.21 3.71 -25.80
C ARG A 134 -12.94 4.96 -24.95
N VAL A 135 -13.53 6.08 -25.35
CA VAL A 135 -13.46 7.34 -24.60
C VAL A 135 -14.56 7.35 -23.52
N PRO A 136 -14.22 7.40 -22.21
CA PRO A 136 -15.23 7.56 -21.16
C PRO A 136 -16.06 8.84 -21.34
N PRO A 137 -17.35 8.84 -20.98
CA PRO A 137 -18.26 9.96 -21.26
C PRO A 137 -17.92 11.25 -20.51
N TYR A 138 -17.07 11.18 -19.48
CA TYR A 138 -16.57 12.34 -18.74
C TYR A 138 -15.32 12.98 -19.38
N TYR A 139 -14.91 12.55 -20.58
CA TYR A 139 -13.92 13.23 -21.40
C TYR A 139 -14.53 13.72 -22.72
N PRO A 140 -14.05 14.85 -23.28
CA PRO A 140 -14.38 15.23 -24.64
C PRO A 140 -13.72 14.25 -25.62
N ASP A 141 -14.45 13.88 -26.68
CA ASP A 141 -13.95 12.96 -27.68
C ASP A 141 -13.12 13.71 -28.73
N THR A 142 -11.81 13.83 -28.47
CA THR A 142 -10.85 14.55 -29.32
C THR A 142 -9.68 13.66 -29.73
N PRO A 143 -8.96 13.98 -30.82
CA PRO A 143 -7.74 13.26 -31.19
C PRO A 143 -6.74 13.17 -30.03
N THR A 144 -6.47 14.28 -29.35
CA THR A 144 -5.56 14.33 -28.18
C THR A 144 -5.99 13.38 -27.06
N VAL A 145 -7.28 13.34 -26.73
CA VAL A 145 -7.82 12.46 -25.68
C VAL A 145 -7.68 10.99 -26.09
N ARG A 146 -8.00 10.67 -27.35
CA ARG A 146 -7.87 9.31 -27.89
C ARG A 146 -6.42 8.84 -27.93
N GLU A 147 -5.49 9.69 -28.34
CA GLU A 147 -4.06 9.39 -28.38
C GLU A 147 -3.50 9.05 -26.98
N ASP A 148 -3.83 9.83 -25.95
CA ASP A 148 -3.38 9.53 -24.58
C ASP A 148 -4.02 8.26 -24.01
N ILE A 149 -5.27 7.95 -24.37
CA ILE A 149 -5.90 6.66 -24.02
C ILE A 149 -5.21 5.50 -24.74
N ALA A 150 -4.93 5.64 -26.05
CA ALA A 150 -4.21 4.65 -26.84
C ALA A 150 -2.80 4.41 -26.29
N ARG A 151 -2.11 5.49 -25.90
CA ARG A 151 -0.82 5.41 -25.22
C ARG A 151 -0.91 4.65 -23.91
N ASN A 152 -1.95 4.90 -23.12
CA ASN A 152 -2.17 4.16 -21.88
C ASN A 152 -2.40 2.66 -22.15
N TYR A 153 -3.08 2.28 -23.23
CA TYR A 153 -3.23 0.87 -23.64
C TYR A 153 -1.87 0.26 -24.04
N ASP A 154 -1.05 0.98 -24.81
CA ASP A 154 0.31 0.54 -25.15
C ASP A 154 1.18 0.37 -23.89
N ASN A 155 1.02 1.24 -22.89
CA ASN A 155 1.71 1.11 -21.60
C ASN A 155 1.27 -0.16 -20.85
N ILE A 156 -0.03 -0.50 -20.91
CA ILE A 156 -0.58 -1.74 -20.33
C ILE A 156 -0.03 -2.97 -21.06
N ALA A 157 0.06 -2.95 -22.39
CA ALA A 157 0.65 -4.06 -23.15
C ALA A 157 2.13 -4.29 -22.80
N ARG A 158 2.90 -3.23 -22.55
CA ARG A 158 4.28 -3.35 -22.05
C ARG A 158 4.35 -3.91 -20.63
N MET A 159 3.44 -3.48 -19.75
CA MET A 159 3.30 -4.03 -18.40
C MET A 159 2.98 -5.54 -18.45
N ASP A 160 2.11 -5.98 -19.34
CA ASP A 160 1.77 -7.39 -19.54
C ASP A 160 2.99 -8.22 -19.97
N THR A 161 3.82 -7.69 -20.88
CA THR A 161 5.10 -8.33 -21.22
C THR A 161 6.05 -8.43 -20.01
N ALA A 162 6.10 -7.40 -19.17
CA ALA A 162 6.90 -7.43 -17.94
C ALA A 162 6.39 -8.49 -16.94
N VAL A 163 5.07 -8.67 -16.82
CA VAL A 163 4.48 -9.78 -16.05
C VAL A 163 4.91 -11.14 -16.64
N GLY A 164 4.84 -11.28 -17.97
CA GLY A 164 5.32 -12.48 -18.67
C GLY A 164 6.76 -12.84 -18.31
N ASN A 165 7.66 -11.85 -18.32
CA ASN A 165 9.06 -12.04 -17.92
C ASN A 165 9.21 -12.53 -16.47
N VAL A 166 8.40 -12.04 -15.52
CA VAL A 166 8.41 -12.53 -14.13
C VAL A 166 7.94 -13.98 -14.06
N MET A 167 6.90 -14.34 -14.82
CA MET A 167 6.38 -15.71 -14.88
C MET A 167 7.38 -16.68 -15.53
N ASP A 168 8.08 -16.24 -16.57
CA ASP A 168 9.12 -17.03 -17.23
C ASP A 168 10.30 -17.25 -16.28
N ARG A 169 10.71 -16.23 -15.53
CA ARG A 169 11.73 -16.37 -14.49
C ARG A 169 11.38 -17.40 -13.42
N LEU A 170 10.13 -17.40 -12.91
CA LEU A 170 9.67 -18.43 -11.98
C LEU A 170 9.71 -19.83 -12.61
N ARG A 171 9.42 -19.96 -13.91
CA ARG A 171 9.49 -21.24 -14.62
C ARG A 171 10.92 -21.71 -14.80
N ASP A 172 11.81 -20.82 -15.21
CA ASP A 172 13.24 -21.11 -15.41
C ASP A 172 13.91 -21.51 -14.09
N ASP A 173 13.48 -20.93 -12.97
CA ASP A 173 13.95 -21.29 -11.63
C ASP A 173 13.30 -22.59 -11.10
N GLY A 174 12.34 -23.18 -11.82
CA GLY A 174 11.60 -24.36 -11.39
C GLY A 174 10.58 -24.10 -10.27
N LEU A 175 10.34 -22.85 -9.90
CA LEU A 175 9.50 -22.43 -8.77
C LEU A 175 8.04 -22.16 -9.13
N LEU A 176 7.70 -22.13 -10.42
CA LEU A 176 6.37 -21.72 -10.88
C LEU A 176 5.25 -22.54 -10.24
N ASP A 177 5.40 -23.86 -10.10
CA ASP A 177 4.37 -24.73 -9.54
C ASP A 177 4.40 -24.82 -8.01
N GLU A 178 5.34 -24.12 -7.37
CA GLU A 178 5.46 -23.96 -5.91
C GLU A 178 5.11 -22.55 -5.44
N THR A 179 4.74 -21.65 -6.38
CA THR A 179 4.52 -20.23 -6.09
C THR A 179 3.08 -19.80 -6.32
N ILE A 180 2.46 -19.21 -5.30
CA ILE A 180 1.21 -18.45 -5.44
C ILE A 180 1.53 -17.04 -5.93
N VAL A 181 0.94 -16.62 -7.04
CA VAL A 181 1.18 -15.30 -7.65
C VAL A 181 -0.04 -14.41 -7.50
N PHE A 182 0.15 -13.24 -6.89
CA PHE A 182 -0.84 -12.18 -6.80
C PHE A 182 -0.50 -11.08 -7.82
N PHE A 183 -1.42 -10.80 -8.74
CA PHE A 183 -1.33 -9.68 -9.67
C PHE A 183 -2.43 -8.66 -9.37
N PHE A 184 -2.05 -7.42 -9.07
CA PHE A 184 -2.98 -6.34 -8.79
C PHE A 184 -2.38 -4.96 -9.05
N GLY A 185 -3.24 -3.94 -9.21
CA GLY A 185 -2.84 -2.53 -9.25
C GLY A 185 -2.97 -1.87 -7.88
N ASP A 186 -2.14 -0.89 -7.54
CA ASP A 186 -2.22 -0.16 -6.25
C ASP A 186 -3.30 0.94 -6.23
N HIS A 187 -3.84 1.28 -7.40
CA HIS A 187 -4.97 2.18 -7.62
C HIS A 187 -5.43 2.07 -9.09
N GLY A 188 -6.56 2.70 -9.43
CA GLY A 188 -7.03 2.82 -10.83
C GLY A 188 -6.08 3.61 -11.73
N SER A 189 -6.37 3.68 -13.04
CA SER A 189 -5.43 4.23 -14.03
C SER A 189 -4.98 5.66 -13.75
N GLY A 190 -3.81 6.03 -14.29
CA GLY A 190 -3.20 7.35 -14.14
C GLY A 190 -3.93 8.50 -14.83
N LEU A 191 -4.94 8.21 -15.67
CA LEU A 191 -5.70 9.22 -16.42
C LEU A 191 -6.53 10.14 -15.48
N PRO A 192 -6.94 11.34 -15.92
CA PRO A 192 -7.72 12.27 -15.09
C PRO A 192 -9.03 11.67 -14.58
N ARG A 193 -9.54 12.06 -13.40
CA ARG A 193 -10.73 11.46 -12.75
C ARG A 193 -10.59 9.96 -12.36
N MET A 194 -9.42 9.33 -12.52
CA MET A 194 -9.16 7.95 -12.10
C MET A 194 -8.35 7.91 -10.79
N LYS A 195 -7.04 7.66 -10.85
CA LYS A 195 -6.11 7.75 -9.70
C LYS A 195 -6.38 9.02 -8.89
N ARG A 196 -6.35 8.89 -7.55
CA ARG A 196 -6.64 9.95 -6.56
C ARG A 196 -8.12 10.26 -6.38
N THR A 197 -9.03 9.41 -6.83
CA THR A 197 -10.47 9.52 -6.54
C THR A 197 -10.95 8.35 -5.70
N VAL A 198 -12.18 8.43 -5.18
CA VAL A 198 -12.89 7.32 -4.52
C VAL A 198 -13.98 6.71 -5.42
N TYR A 199 -14.00 7.13 -6.69
CA TYR A 199 -14.77 6.51 -7.75
C TYR A 199 -14.15 5.15 -8.12
N ASP A 200 -14.92 4.25 -8.72
CA ASP A 200 -14.47 2.90 -9.11
C ASP A 200 -13.31 3.01 -10.11
N SER A 201 -13.35 4.02 -10.97
CA SER A 201 -12.23 4.38 -11.85
C SER A 201 -10.91 4.63 -11.12
N GLY A 202 -10.94 4.95 -9.81
CA GLY A 202 -9.77 5.18 -8.97
C GLY A 202 -9.46 4.07 -7.96
N ILE A 203 -10.43 3.25 -7.55
CA ILE A 203 -10.28 2.28 -6.45
C ILE A 203 -10.59 0.82 -6.82
N GLN A 204 -11.32 0.57 -7.90
CA GLN A 204 -11.58 -0.78 -8.38
C GLN A 204 -10.41 -1.23 -9.27
N VAL A 205 -9.52 -2.04 -8.70
CA VAL A 205 -8.29 -2.51 -9.34
C VAL A 205 -8.43 -3.98 -9.73
N PRO A 206 -7.69 -4.46 -10.75
CA PRO A 206 -7.61 -5.89 -11.01
C PRO A 206 -7.00 -6.60 -9.79
N LEU A 207 -7.48 -7.81 -9.51
CA LEU A 207 -6.86 -8.78 -8.61
C LEU A 207 -6.99 -10.16 -9.26
N ILE A 208 -5.85 -10.73 -9.65
CA ILE A 208 -5.75 -12.10 -10.15
C ILE A 208 -4.85 -12.86 -9.18
N VAL A 209 -5.31 -14.01 -8.69
CA VAL A 209 -4.49 -14.89 -7.85
C VAL A 209 -4.33 -16.23 -8.57
N ARG A 210 -3.11 -16.54 -8.99
CA ARG A 210 -2.74 -17.87 -9.49
C ARG A 210 -2.30 -18.71 -8.31
N VAL A 211 -3.05 -19.76 -8.01
CA VAL A 211 -2.69 -20.80 -7.05
C VAL A 211 -2.33 -22.06 -7.82
N PRO A 212 -1.12 -22.64 -7.63
CA PRO A 212 -0.76 -23.91 -8.28
C PRO A 212 -1.74 -25.02 -7.91
N ASP A 213 -1.96 -25.96 -8.83
CA ASP A 213 -3.00 -27.00 -8.70
C ASP A 213 -2.84 -27.82 -7.40
N ALA A 214 -1.60 -28.10 -6.99
CA ALA A 214 -1.28 -28.84 -5.77
C ALA A 214 -1.80 -28.18 -4.48
N TYR A 215 -1.97 -26.86 -4.46
CA TYR A 215 -2.36 -26.11 -3.26
C TYR A 215 -3.79 -25.59 -3.29
N ARG A 216 -4.55 -25.79 -4.39
CA ARG A 216 -5.85 -25.11 -4.56
C ARG A 216 -6.87 -25.46 -3.48
N ASP A 217 -7.04 -26.76 -3.23
CA ASP A 217 -8.02 -27.27 -2.27
C ASP A 217 -7.67 -26.83 -0.85
N GLU A 218 -6.39 -26.94 -0.47
CA GLU A 218 -5.90 -26.51 0.85
C GLU A 218 -6.06 -25.00 1.06
N MET A 219 -5.79 -24.20 0.02
CA MET A 219 -5.82 -22.73 0.11
C MET A 219 -7.21 -22.14 -0.12
N GLY A 220 -8.24 -22.97 -0.32
CA GLY A 220 -9.62 -22.53 -0.56
C GLY A 220 -9.79 -21.76 -1.88
N ALA A 221 -8.96 -22.07 -2.87
CA ALA A 221 -9.04 -21.47 -4.20
C ALA A 221 -10.09 -22.21 -5.06
N GLY A 222 -10.88 -21.46 -5.84
CA GLY A 222 -11.84 -22.05 -6.79
C GLY A 222 -11.17 -22.80 -7.94
N ALA A 223 -11.88 -23.17 -9.00
CA ALA A 223 -11.24 -23.73 -10.20
C ALA A 223 -10.49 -22.64 -11.01
N PRO A 224 -9.45 -22.98 -11.80
CA PRO A 224 -8.78 -22.02 -12.68
C PRO A 224 -9.77 -21.31 -13.61
N GLY A 225 -9.53 -20.02 -13.88
CA GLY A 225 -10.38 -19.22 -14.77
C GLY A 225 -11.74 -18.82 -14.18
N THR A 226 -12.00 -19.09 -12.91
CA THR A 226 -13.21 -18.62 -12.21
C THR A 226 -13.05 -17.20 -11.66
N ALA A 227 -14.18 -16.52 -11.44
CA ALA A 227 -14.25 -15.19 -10.86
C ALA A 227 -15.22 -15.19 -9.67
N THR A 228 -15.06 -14.21 -8.78
CA THR A 228 -15.90 -14.02 -7.60
C THR A 228 -16.28 -12.56 -7.44
N ASP A 229 -17.51 -12.31 -6.99
CA ASP A 229 -18.02 -10.97 -6.66
C ASP A 229 -17.71 -10.57 -5.20
N ARG A 230 -16.88 -11.34 -4.50
CA ARG A 230 -16.44 -11.04 -3.13
C ARG A 230 -15.79 -9.65 -3.06
N LEU A 231 -16.22 -8.86 -2.07
CA LEU A 231 -15.58 -7.60 -1.74
C LEU A 231 -14.23 -7.84 -1.06
N VAL A 232 -13.15 -7.43 -1.73
CA VAL A 232 -11.78 -7.46 -1.22
C VAL A 232 -11.25 -6.03 -1.07
N SER A 233 -10.53 -5.76 0.01
CA SER A 233 -9.83 -4.50 0.26
C SER A 233 -8.35 -4.76 0.54
N PHE A 234 -7.48 -3.76 0.36
CA PHE A 234 -6.04 -3.94 0.62
C PHE A 234 -5.71 -4.29 2.07
N ILE A 235 -6.56 -3.94 3.03
CA ILE A 235 -6.40 -4.39 4.41
C ILE A 235 -6.51 -5.91 4.56
N ASP A 236 -7.12 -6.60 3.59
CA ASP A 236 -7.30 -8.05 3.58
C ASP A 236 -6.03 -8.79 3.10
N PHE A 237 -5.04 -8.09 2.52
CA PHE A 237 -3.83 -8.72 1.98
C PHE A 237 -2.92 -9.25 3.08
N ALA A 238 -2.52 -8.41 4.04
CA ALA A 238 -1.70 -8.84 5.18
C ALA A 238 -2.25 -10.10 5.88
N PRO A 239 -3.52 -10.14 6.33
CA PRO A 239 -4.04 -11.34 6.98
C PRO A 239 -4.19 -12.54 6.01
N THR A 240 -4.42 -12.31 4.71
CA THR A 240 -4.41 -13.39 3.71
C THR A 240 -3.02 -14.00 3.55
N LEU A 241 -1.95 -13.19 3.54
CA LEU A 241 -0.58 -13.69 3.48
C LEU A 241 -0.23 -14.56 4.69
N LEU A 242 -0.61 -14.13 5.90
CA LEU A 242 -0.41 -14.93 7.12
C LEU A 242 -1.20 -16.24 7.06
N SER A 243 -2.47 -16.17 6.62
CA SER A 243 -3.34 -17.34 6.43
C SER A 243 -2.76 -18.38 5.45
N LEU A 244 -2.17 -17.93 4.33
CA LEU A 244 -1.50 -18.79 3.36
C LEU A 244 -0.21 -19.42 3.93
N ALA A 245 0.53 -18.67 4.74
CA ALA A 245 1.76 -19.14 5.36
C ALA A 245 1.54 -20.00 6.62
N GLY A 246 0.29 -20.25 7.02
CA GLY A 246 -0.04 -20.95 8.26
C GLY A 246 0.33 -20.18 9.53
N VAL A 247 0.56 -18.87 9.44
CA VAL A 247 0.87 -17.99 10.56
C VAL A 247 -0.42 -17.37 11.11
N ASP A 248 -0.61 -17.39 12.43
CA ASP A 248 -1.82 -16.85 13.05
C ASP A 248 -2.05 -15.37 12.70
N VAL A 249 -3.27 -15.04 12.28
CA VAL A 249 -3.66 -13.67 11.99
C VAL A 249 -3.93 -12.93 13.30
N PRO A 250 -3.23 -11.82 13.60
CA PRO A 250 -3.46 -11.07 14.83
C PRO A 250 -4.83 -10.40 14.89
N ASP A 251 -5.46 -10.40 16.07
CA ASP A 251 -6.80 -9.84 16.30
C ASP A 251 -6.94 -8.34 15.98
N TYR A 252 -5.84 -7.58 15.99
CA TYR A 252 -5.86 -6.15 15.68
C TYR A 252 -6.07 -5.86 14.19
N MET A 253 -5.88 -6.84 13.30
CA MET A 253 -6.04 -6.64 11.86
C MET A 253 -7.54 -6.65 11.51
N PRO A 254 -8.15 -5.52 11.07
CA PRO A 254 -9.55 -5.50 10.66
C PRO A 254 -9.80 -6.15 9.29
N GLY A 255 -8.74 -6.52 8.58
CA GLY A 255 -8.80 -7.27 7.33
C GLY A 255 -9.29 -8.71 7.53
N ARG A 256 -9.62 -9.35 6.42
CA ARG A 256 -10.23 -10.68 6.38
C ARG A 256 -9.50 -11.57 5.39
N PRO A 257 -8.88 -12.68 5.83
CA PRO A 257 -8.27 -13.63 4.91
C PRO A 257 -9.27 -14.09 3.86
N PHE A 258 -8.97 -13.87 2.57
CA PHE A 258 -9.82 -14.35 1.49
C PHE A 258 -9.29 -15.63 0.84
N LEU A 259 -8.13 -16.14 1.28
CA LEU A 259 -7.50 -17.42 0.93
C LEU A 259 -6.73 -17.99 2.15
N GLY A 260 -6.37 -19.28 2.08
CA GLY A 260 -5.57 -19.98 3.08
C GLY A 260 -6.38 -20.56 4.25
N ALA A 261 -5.68 -21.24 5.17
CA ALA A 261 -6.29 -22.07 6.22
C ALA A 261 -7.18 -21.30 7.23
N GLN A 262 -7.08 -19.98 7.27
CA GLN A 262 -7.85 -19.11 8.16
C GLN A 262 -9.00 -18.37 7.44
N GLN A 263 -9.20 -18.59 6.13
CA GLN A 263 -10.35 -18.07 5.40
C GLN A 263 -11.66 -18.53 6.05
N GLY A 264 -12.58 -17.60 6.31
CA GLY A 264 -13.89 -17.91 6.89
C GLY A 264 -13.86 -18.29 8.39
N ARG A 265 -12.70 -18.23 9.05
CA ARG A 265 -12.60 -18.37 10.51
C ARG A 265 -13.12 -17.14 11.25
N GLU A 266 -13.44 -16.06 10.55
CA GLU A 266 -14.05 -14.90 11.19
C GLU A 266 -15.42 -15.28 11.77
N ARG A 267 -15.67 -14.92 13.04
CA ARG A 267 -17.00 -15.09 13.68
C ARG A 267 -18.12 -14.26 13.02
N ALA A 268 -17.79 -13.44 12.02
CA ALA A 268 -18.70 -12.51 11.37
C ALA A 268 -19.06 -12.99 9.95
N PRO A 269 -20.29 -12.70 9.46
CA PRO A 269 -20.68 -13.04 8.09
C PRO A 269 -19.75 -12.38 7.07
N GLU A 270 -19.76 -12.90 5.83
CA GLU A 270 -19.01 -12.34 4.70
C GLU A 270 -19.14 -10.81 4.60
N ARG A 271 -18.06 -10.16 4.15
CA ARG A 271 -17.94 -8.70 4.14
C ARG A 271 -19.03 -8.11 3.24
N SER A 272 -20.03 -7.48 3.84
CA SER A 272 -21.10 -6.81 3.09
C SER A 272 -20.71 -5.43 2.56
N TYR A 273 -19.59 -4.86 3.04
CA TYR A 273 -19.15 -3.52 2.65
C TYR A 273 -17.62 -3.40 2.54
N ALA A 274 -17.16 -2.76 1.46
CA ALA A 274 -15.81 -2.26 1.32
C ALA A 274 -15.77 -0.75 1.54
N PHE A 275 -14.68 -0.25 2.12
CA PHE A 275 -14.51 1.16 2.49
C PHE A 275 -13.28 1.73 1.80
N ALA A 276 -13.37 2.98 1.37
CA ALA A 276 -12.25 3.71 0.79
C ALA A 276 -12.18 5.13 1.36
N ALA A 277 -10.96 5.67 1.41
CA ALA A 277 -10.70 7.00 1.91
C ALA A 277 -9.76 7.75 0.98
N ARG A 278 -10.03 9.05 0.82
CA ARG A 278 -9.13 10.02 0.22
C ARG A 278 -8.96 11.17 1.20
N ASP A 279 -7.71 11.54 1.42
CA ASP A 279 -7.28 12.73 2.16
C ASP A 279 -6.28 13.51 1.27
N ARG A 280 -5.32 14.22 1.86
CA ARG A 280 -4.35 15.01 1.07
C ARG A 280 -3.56 14.15 0.09
N MET A 281 -3.43 14.64 -1.14
CA MET A 281 -2.68 14.04 -2.22
C MET A 281 -1.77 15.07 -2.88
N ASP A 282 -0.47 15.01 -2.60
CA ASP A 282 0.46 16.11 -2.93
C ASP A 282 -0.14 17.48 -2.44
N PRO A 283 -0.37 18.55 -3.24
CA PRO A 283 -1.05 19.75 -2.75
C PRO A 283 -2.60 19.66 -2.75
N ALA A 284 -3.21 18.59 -3.23
CA ALA A 284 -4.67 18.51 -3.33
C ALA A 284 -5.32 18.06 -2.01
N ARG A 285 -6.11 18.93 -1.37
CA ARG A 285 -6.74 18.68 -0.05
C ARG A 285 -8.21 18.28 -0.18
N HIS A 286 -8.49 16.99 -0.32
CA HIS A 286 -9.86 16.46 -0.30
C HIS A 286 -10.03 15.42 0.78
N THR A 287 -10.97 15.61 1.71
CA THR A 287 -11.39 14.57 2.65
C THR A 287 -12.69 13.96 2.15
N ARG A 288 -12.60 12.76 1.58
CA ARG A 288 -13.73 11.98 1.06
C ARG A 288 -13.69 10.57 1.64
N ARG A 289 -14.87 10.03 1.95
CA ARG A 289 -15.05 8.64 2.40
C ARG A 289 -16.07 7.95 1.51
N ALA A 290 -15.80 6.72 1.16
CA ALA A 290 -16.69 5.91 0.34
C ALA A 290 -16.98 4.56 0.99
N VAL A 291 -18.19 4.07 0.78
CA VAL A 291 -18.60 2.71 1.11
C VAL A 291 -19.32 2.12 -0.08
N THR A 292 -19.03 0.86 -0.40
CA THR A 292 -19.75 0.10 -1.42
C THR A 292 -20.17 -1.26 -0.88
N ASP A 293 -21.33 -1.75 -1.33
CA ASP A 293 -21.79 -3.12 -1.13
C ASP A 293 -21.54 -4.03 -2.35
N GLY A 294 -20.78 -3.55 -3.34
CA GLY A 294 -20.52 -4.24 -4.62
C GLY A 294 -21.44 -3.81 -5.77
N ARG A 295 -22.50 -3.05 -5.48
CA ARG A 295 -23.35 -2.44 -6.51
C ARG A 295 -23.61 -0.98 -6.25
N PHE A 296 -24.05 -0.63 -5.05
CA PHE A 296 -24.27 0.74 -4.68
C PHE A 296 -23.00 1.29 -4.02
N LYS A 297 -22.67 2.53 -4.34
CA LYS A 297 -21.58 3.24 -3.68
C LYS A 297 -22.07 4.56 -3.14
N TYR A 298 -21.79 4.83 -1.87
CA TYR A 298 -22.01 6.12 -1.25
C TYR A 298 -20.69 6.82 -1.02
N ILE A 299 -20.64 8.12 -1.31
CA ILE A 299 -19.50 8.99 -1.05
C ILE A 299 -19.94 10.15 -0.18
N ARG A 300 -19.15 10.43 0.86
CA ARG A 300 -19.29 11.59 1.73
C ARG A 300 -18.17 12.59 1.45
N ASN A 301 -18.54 13.82 1.10
CA ASN A 301 -17.60 14.93 0.94
C ASN A 301 -17.57 15.79 2.20
N TYR A 302 -16.39 15.91 2.81
CA TYR A 302 -16.18 16.75 4.00
C TYR A 302 -15.69 18.16 3.67
N ARG A 303 -15.35 18.40 2.41
CA ARG A 303 -15.04 19.72 1.82
C ARG A 303 -15.95 19.97 0.60
N PRO A 304 -17.27 20.13 0.80
CA PRO A 304 -18.22 20.33 -0.31
C PRO A 304 -18.06 21.70 -0.99
N ASP A 305 -17.35 22.62 -0.36
CA ASP A 305 -17.03 23.97 -0.79
C ASP A 305 -15.84 24.05 -1.77
N THR A 306 -15.25 22.91 -2.14
CA THR A 306 -14.11 22.84 -3.08
C THR A 306 -14.47 22.12 -4.38
N THR A 307 -13.76 22.46 -5.47
CA THR A 307 -13.94 21.82 -6.78
C THR A 307 -13.45 20.37 -6.84
N TYR A 308 -14.08 19.52 -7.67
CA TYR A 308 -13.63 18.13 -7.91
C TYR A 308 -12.24 18.08 -8.53
N TYR A 309 -11.98 18.99 -9.46
CA TYR A 309 -10.67 19.19 -10.05
C TYR A 309 -9.75 19.78 -8.98
N GLN A 310 -8.57 19.19 -8.84
CA GLN A 310 -7.54 19.72 -7.96
C GLN A 310 -6.29 19.93 -8.79
N PHE A 311 -5.66 21.09 -8.63
CA PHE A 311 -4.39 21.37 -9.26
C PHE A 311 -3.35 20.36 -8.79
N LEU A 312 -2.75 19.66 -9.75
CA LEU A 312 -1.72 18.66 -9.51
C LEU A 312 -0.67 18.81 -10.62
N PRO A 313 0.47 19.46 -10.34
CA PRO A 313 1.45 19.81 -11.39
C PRO A 313 1.97 18.59 -12.13
N TYR A 314 2.06 17.45 -11.45
CA TYR A 314 2.52 16.19 -12.05
C TYR A 314 1.55 15.64 -13.10
N ARG A 315 0.26 15.46 -12.74
CA ARG A 315 -0.79 14.99 -13.66
C ARG A 315 -1.02 15.97 -14.80
N ASN A 316 -0.94 17.27 -14.50
CA ASN A 316 -1.24 18.31 -15.47
C ASN A 316 -0.25 18.35 -16.64
N ARG A 317 0.85 17.59 -16.61
CA ARG A 317 1.72 17.41 -17.79
C ARG A 317 1.09 16.56 -18.90
N MET A 318 0.03 15.82 -18.60
CA MET A 318 -0.67 14.94 -19.55
C MET A 318 -1.49 15.77 -20.56
N ALA A 319 -1.38 15.45 -21.85
CA ALA A 319 -2.05 16.19 -22.92
C ALA A 319 -3.58 16.11 -22.80
N LEU A 320 -4.12 14.95 -22.41
CA LEU A 320 -5.54 14.76 -22.08
C LEU A 320 -6.01 15.74 -20.99
N MET A 321 -5.21 15.93 -19.93
CA MET A 321 -5.56 16.89 -18.87
C MET A 321 -5.53 18.33 -19.37
N GLN A 322 -4.56 18.68 -20.22
CA GLN A 322 -4.48 20.02 -20.84
C GLN A 322 -5.68 20.26 -21.75
N GLU A 323 -6.11 19.26 -22.50
CA GLU A 323 -7.29 19.36 -23.37
C GLU A 323 -8.58 19.55 -22.57
N LEU A 324 -8.74 18.85 -21.44
CA LEU A 324 -9.85 19.07 -20.52
C LEU A 324 -9.88 20.51 -19.97
N LEU A 325 -8.73 21.06 -19.59
CA LEU A 325 -8.64 22.44 -19.10
C LEU A 325 -8.99 23.45 -20.19
N ARG A 326 -8.51 23.24 -21.41
CA ARG A 326 -8.83 24.08 -22.57
C ARG A 326 -10.32 24.07 -22.89
N TYR A 327 -10.95 22.90 -22.91
CA TYR A 327 -12.39 22.80 -23.16
C TYR A 327 -13.22 23.47 -22.06
N GLU A 328 -12.79 23.40 -20.80
CA GLU A 328 -13.45 24.10 -19.70
C GLU A 328 -13.32 25.63 -19.86
N GLU A 329 -12.13 26.13 -20.17
CA GLU A 329 -11.90 27.56 -20.42
C GLU A 329 -12.73 28.08 -21.61
N GLU A 330 -12.88 27.28 -22.66
CA GLU A 330 -13.69 27.61 -23.84
C GLU A 330 -15.20 27.40 -23.64
N GLY A 331 -15.64 26.86 -22.50
CA GLY A 331 -17.06 26.57 -22.23
C GLY A 331 -17.66 25.48 -23.15
N ARG A 332 -16.84 24.52 -23.58
CA ARG A 332 -17.20 23.48 -24.56
C ARG A 332 -17.55 22.13 -23.96
N LEU A 333 -17.38 21.96 -22.66
CA LEU A 333 -17.72 20.72 -21.97
C LEU A 333 -19.23 20.55 -21.91
N ASP A 334 -19.70 19.33 -22.18
CA ASP A 334 -21.09 18.98 -21.87
C ASP A 334 -21.31 18.83 -20.35
N SER A 335 -22.55 18.61 -19.93
CA SER A 335 -22.90 18.51 -18.50
C SER A 335 -22.21 17.34 -17.77
N THR A 336 -21.87 16.27 -18.48
CA THR A 336 -21.20 15.08 -17.94
C THR A 336 -19.72 15.35 -17.75
N GLN A 337 -19.08 16.02 -18.70
CA GLN A 337 -17.66 16.37 -18.65
C GLN A 337 -17.40 17.51 -17.66
N ALA A 338 -18.26 18.54 -17.67
CA ALA A 338 -18.19 19.68 -16.74
C ALA A 338 -18.39 19.26 -15.27
N PHE A 339 -18.93 18.06 -15.01
CA PHE A 339 -19.01 17.48 -13.66
C PHE A 339 -17.67 17.54 -12.92
N TYR A 340 -16.56 17.28 -13.61
CA TYR A 340 -15.22 17.25 -13.00
C TYR A 340 -14.68 18.63 -12.62
N PHE A 341 -15.28 19.71 -13.13
CA PHE A 341 -14.82 21.09 -12.92
C PHE A 341 -15.73 21.92 -12.02
N ARG A 342 -16.90 21.40 -11.61
CA ARG A 342 -17.84 22.08 -10.71
C ARG A 342 -17.12 22.65 -9.48
N ASP A 343 -17.42 23.91 -9.16
CA ASP A 343 -16.83 24.64 -8.02
C ASP A 343 -17.17 24.04 -6.66
N THR A 344 -18.27 23.29 -6.58
CA THR A 344 -18.75 22.66 -5.34
C THR A 344 -19.15 21.21 -5.57
N MET A 345 -19.12 20.43 -4.49
CA MET A 345 -19.60 19.05 -4.46
C MET A 345 -20.85 18.96 -3.60
N PRO A 346 -21.81 18.07 -3.93
CA PRO A 346 -22.87 17.73 -2.99
C PRO A 346 -22.23 17.12 -1.74
N LYS A 347 -22.83 17.33 -0.56
CA LYS A 347 -22.31 16.73 0.68
C LYS A 347 -22.33 15.21 0.65
N GLN A 348 -23.17 14.61 -0.20
CA GLN A 348 -23.39 13.18 -0.33
C GLN A 348 -23.59 12.85 -1.79
N GLU A 349 -22.99 11.76 -2.23
CA GLU A 349 -23.21 11.15 -3.53
C GLU A 349 -23.60 9.69 -3.32
N LEU A 350 -24.48 9.16 -4.16
CA LEU A 350 -24.67 7.72 -4.27
C LEU A 350 -24.89 7.31 -5.73
N TYR A 351 -24.26 6.21 -6.11
CA TYR A 351 -24.26 5.65 -7.46
C TYR A 351 -24.72 4.20 -7.43
N ASP A 352 -25.50 3.78 -8.42
CA ASP A 352 -25.73 2.37 -8.77
C ASP A 352 -24.69 2.00 -9.84
N THR A 353 -23.53 1.49 -9.42
CA THR A 353 -22.35 1.30 -10.31
C THR A 353 -22.57 0.23 -11.37
N ARG A 354 -23.67 -0.56 -11.27
CA ARG A 354 -24.09 -1.48 -12.32
C ARG A 354 -24.78 -0.76 -13.49
N ASN A 355 -25.65 0.20 -13.18
CA ASN A 355 -26.42 0.95 -14.19
C ASN A 355 -25.74 2.26 -14.60
N ASP A 356 -24.85 2.78 -13.74
CA ASP A 356 -24.03 3.97 -13.94
C ASP A 356 -22.55 3.64 -13.63
N PRO A 357 -21.88 2.85 -14.49
CA PRO A 357 -20.51 2.38 -14.25
C PRO A 357 -19.46 3.50 -14.27
N HIS A 358 -19.84 4.69 -14.74
CA HIS A 358 -18.98 5.87 -14.74
C HIS A 358 -19.23 6.79 -13.54
N GLU A 359 -20.22 6.50 -12.70
CA GLU A 359 -20.57 7.30 -11.51
C GLU A 359 -20.79 8.78 -11.86
N VAL A 360 -21.62 9.03 -12.87
CA VAL A 360 -21.97 10.39 -13.36
C VAL A 360 -23.41 10.78 -13.01
N ASN A 361 -24.22 9.86 -12.49
CA ASN A 361 -25.62 10.05 -12.11
C ASN A 361 -25.83 9.80 -10.60
N ASN A 362 -25.95 10.88 -9.82
CA ASN A 362 -26.14 10.81 -8.37
C ASN A 362 -27.60 10.51 -7.99
N GLU A 363 -27.89 9.35 -7.40
CA GLU A 363 -29.21 8.93 -6.90
C GLU A 363 -29.31 9.04 -5.35
N LEU A 364 -30.49 9.34 -4.80
CA LEU A 364 -30.70 9.42 -3.33
C LEU A 364 -31.23 8.09 -2.75
N ARG A 365 -30.33 7.14 -2.44
CA ARG A 365 -30.59 5.98 -1.54
C ARG A 365 -29.55 5.95 -0.40
N GLU A 366 -29.85 5.31 0.74
CA GLU A 366 -29.05 5.51 1.97
C GLU A 366 -28.11 4.33 2.32
N LEU A 367 -26.81 4.44 2.01
CA LEU A 367 -25.73 3.65 2.65
C LEU A 367 -24.98 4.41 3.77
N ARG A 368 -25.45 5.63 4.09
CA ARG A 368 -24.83 6.57 5.06
C ARG A 368 -24.50 5.92 6.41
N ARG A 369 -25.40 5.08 6.94
CA ARG A 369 -25.20 4.47 8.26
C ARG A 369 -23.99 3.52 8.29
N ALA A 370 -23.66 2.87 7.17
CA ALA A 370 -22.49 1.99 7.08
C ALA A 370 -21.19 2.81 7.15
N GLU A 371 -21.11 3.92 6.42
CA GLU A 371 -19.97 4.85 6.46
C GLU A 371 -19.76 5.43 7.85
N GLN A 372 -20.83 5.91 8.50
CA GLN A 372 -20.75 6.48 9.85
C GLN A 372 -20.26 5.47 10.90
N ARG A 373 -20.77 4.24 10.85
CA ARG A 373 -20.31 3.16 11.74
C ARG A 373 -18.85 2.80 11.49
N TRP A 374 -18.42 2.78 10.23
CA TRP A 374 -17.02 2.50 9.92
C TRP A 374 -16.10 3.58 10.47
N ARG A 375 -16.41 4.87 10.26
CA ARG A 375 -15.59 5.95 10.81
C ARG A 375 -15.50 5.91 12.34
N ALA A 376 -16.62 5.64 13.00
CA ALA A 376 -16.68 5.59 14.46
C ALA A 376 -15.90 4.40 15.05
N ARG A 377 -15.87 3.25 14.37
CA ARG A 377 -15.16 2.05 14.88
C ARG A 377 -13.67 2.01 14.54
N THR A 378 -13.21 2.83 13.60
CA THR A 378 -11.80 2.84 13.16
C THR A 378 -11.05 4.08 13.63
N ASP A 379 -11.65 4.92 14.49
CA ASP A 379 -11.06 6.18 14.94
C ASP A 379 -10.47 7.01 13.78
N ASP A 380 -11.28 7.20 12.72
CA ASP A 380 -10.84 7.87 11.49
C ASP A 380 -10.28 9.29 11.76
N MET A 381 -8.97 9.43 11.60
CA MET A 381 -8.18 10.62 11.89
C MET A 381 -8.26 11.69 10.80
N GLY A 382 -8.86 11.43 9.63
CA GLY A 382 -8.75 12.40 8.51
C GLY A 382 -9.59 13.67 8.66
N LEU A 383 -10.37 13.82 9.75
CA LEU A 383 -10.94 15.10 10.15
C LEU A 383 -10.05 15.91 11.10
N ILE A 384 -8.95 15.34 11.59
CA ILE A 384 -7.92 16.07 12.33
C ILE A 384 -7.13 16.89 11.31
N PRO A 385 -7.03 18.22 11.46
CA PRO A 385 -6.19 19.03 10.58
C PRO A 385 -4.74 18.54 10.62
N GLU A 386 -4.13 18.37 9.45
CA GLU A 386 -2.78 17.82 9.32
C GLU A 386 -1.70 18.57 10.13
N PRO A 387 -1.74 19.93 10.25
CA PRO A 387 -0.85 20.66 11.15
C PRO A 387 -0.98 20.29 12.64
N VAL A 388 -2.13 19.75 13.06
CA VAL A 388 -2.40 19.30 14.43
C VAL A 388 -2.13 17.81 14.59
N LEU A 389 -2.30 17.02 13.52
CA LEU A 389 -2.17 15.56 13.52
C LEU A 389 -0.81 15.11 14.06
N LYS A 390 0.28 15.83 13.76
CA LYS A 390 1.62 15.55 14.29
C LYS A 390 1.64 15.46 15.83
N ASN A 391 0.92 16.36 16.51
CA ASN A 391 0.88 16.37 17.98
C ASN A 391 0.03 15.22 18.56
N VAL A 392 -0.93 14.72 17.76
CA VAL A 392 -1.75 13.56 18.12
C VAL A 392 -0.93 12.27 17.96
N LEU A 393 -0.16 12.16 16.88
CA LEU A 393 0.68 11.00 16.60
C LEU A 393 1.91 10.93 17.53
N TRP A 394 2.49 12.08 17.84
CA TRP A 394 3.71 12.20 18.64
C TRP A 394 3.50 13.07 19.88
N PRO A 395 2.70 12.60 20.86
CA PRO A 395 2.45 13.36 22.07
C PRO A 395 3.70 13.47 22.95
N PRO A 396 3.87 14.54 23.75
CA PRO A 396 2.95 15.69 23.90
C PRO A 396 3.26 16.91 23.00
N ARG A 397 4.38 16.93 22.27
CA ARG A 397 4.89 18.14 21.57
C ARG A 397 5.06 18.00 20.05
N GLY A 398 4.67 16.88 19.46
CA GLY A 398 4.90 16.62 18.03
C GLY A 398 6.37 16.32 17.71
N GLU A 399 7.13 15.82 18.69
CA GLU A 399 8.52 15.37 18.54
C GLU A 399 8.52 13.87 18.31
N GLN A 400 9.15 13.40 17.23
CA GLN A 400 9.18 11.98 16.91
C GLN A 400 9.87 11.22 18.06
N PRO A 401 9.19 10.26 18.71
CA PRO A 401 9.76 9.52 19.81
C PRO A 401 10.85 8.57 19.32
N THR A 402 11.96 8.48 20.05
CA THR A 402 13.04 7.52 19.79
C THR A 402 12.87 6.25 20.64
N VAL A 403 13.07 5.09 20.04
CA VAL A 403 13.04 3.81 20.74
C VAL A 403 14.32 3.64 21.59
N ALA A 404 14.17 3.15 22.82
CA ALA A 404 15.32 2.83 23.67
C ALA A 404 16.14 1.66 23.10
N ALA A 405 17.47 1.76 23.17
CA ALA A 405 18.36 0.69 22.71
C ALA A 405 18.11 -0.62 23.47
N PRO A 406 18.15 -1.77 22.79
CA PRO A 406 18.01 -3.06 23.46
C PRO A 406 19.21 -3.36 24.35
N THR A 407 18.99 -4.18 25.37
CA THR A 407 20.02 -4.68 26.30
C THR A 407 20.28 -6.16 26.08
N PHE A 408 21.46 -6.63 26.49
CA PHE A 408 21.86 -8.03 26.38
C PHE A 408 21.88 -8.69 27.77
N ASP A 409 21.14 -9.79 27.93
CA ASP A 409 21.16 -10.71 29.08
C ASP A 409 21.91 -11.98 28.66
N VAL A 410 23.14 -12.16 29.15
CA VAL A 410 24.03 -13.27 28.76
C VAL A 410 23.78 -14.45 29.69
N ARG A 411 23.47 -15.63 29.12
CA ARG A 411 23.21 -16.85 29.89
C ARG A 411 24.21 -17.93 29.51
N GLU A 412 25.15 -18.14 30.44
CA GLU A 412 26.16 -19.20 30.60
C GLU A 412 26.63 -19.99 29.35
N THR A 413 27.95 -19.98 29.18
CA THR A 413 28.76 -20.89 28.35
C THR A 413 28.81 -22.27 28.98
N GLU A 414 28.42 -23.33 28.25
CA GLU A 414 28.50 -24.69 28.81
C GLU A 414 29.92 -25.30 28.72
N GLU A 415 30.85 -24.77 27.91
CA GLU A 415 32.26 -25.19 27.81
C GLU A 415 33.19 -24.06 27.31
N GLU A 416 34.49 -24.09 27.65
CA GLU A 416 35.53 -23.19 27.08
C GLU A 416 35.56 -23.34 25.54
N GLY A 417 35.49 -22.20 24.82
CA GLY A 417 35.44 -22.17 23.35
C GLY A 417 34.05 -22.42 22.72
N ALA A 418 33.00 -22.62 23.53
CA ALA A 418 31.63 -22.78 23.02
C ALA A 418 30.96 -21.43 22.72
N ALA A 419 29.95 -21.45 21.84
CA ALA A 419 29.16 -20.25 21.53
C ALA A 419 28.32 -19.81 22.75
N THR A 420 28.35 -18.53 23.06
CA THR A 420 27.58 -17.93 24.15
C THR A 420 26.13 -17.71 23.74
N THR A 421 25.19 -18.07 24.61
CA THR A 421 23.77 -17.79 24.39
C THR A 421 23.40 -16.43 24.95
N VAL A 422 22.98 -15.52 24.07
CA VAL A 422 22.63 -14.13 24.40
C VAL A 422 21.15 -13.91 24.19
N ARG A 423 20.47 -13.44 25.24
CA ARG A 423 19.10 -12.94 25.16
C ARG A 423 19.14 -11.43 24.93
N ILE A 424 18.33 -10.95 24.00
CA ILE A 424 18.14 -9.53 23.72
C ILE A 424 16.81 -9.08 24.32
N GLU A 425 16.82 -7.98 25.05
CA GLU A 425 15.63 -7.41 25.69
C GLU A 425 15.39 -5.98 25.20
N SER A 426 14.12 -5.62 24.96
CA SER A 426 13.73 -4.23 24.66
C SER A 426 12.89 -3.69 25.81
N ALA A 427 13.21 -2.48 26.25
CA ALA A 427 12.51 -1.81 27.33
C ALA A 427 11.13 -1.24 26.92
N ALA A 428 10.82 -1.17 25.62
CA ALA A 428 9.65 -0.44 25.12
C ALA A 428 8.54 -1.39 24.63
N ARG A 429 7.30 -1.15 25.09
CA ARG A 429 6.12 -1.87 24.62
C ARG A 429 5.93 -1.63 23.12
N GLY A 430 5.69 -2.70 22.37
CA GLY A 430 5.35 -2.60 20.95
C GLY A 430 6.55 -2.39 20.03
N THR A 431 7.76 -2.66 20.50
CA THR A 431 8.94 -2.72 19.66
C THR A 431 9.16 -4.12 19.10
N SER A 432 9.87 -4.16 17.99
CA SER A 432 10.53 -5.37 17.49
C SER A 432 12.03 -5.19 17.60
N ILE A 433 12.77 -6.31 17.65
CA ILE A 433 14.22 -6.28 17.66
C ILE A 433 14.71 -6.86 16.35
N GLY A 434 15.44 -6.06 15.59
CA GLY A 434 16.31 -6.55 14.54
C GLY A 434 17.68 -6.89 15.13
N TYR A 435 18.29 -8.00 14.72
CA TYR A 435 19.67 -8.31 15.08
C TYR A 435 20.49 -8.77 13.88
N ARG A 436 21.82 -8.70 13.98
CA ARG A 436 22.73 -9.30 13.00
C ARG A 436 24.08 -9.59 13.65
N MET A 437 24.80 -10.54 13.04
CA MET A 437 26.19 -10.81 13.39
C MET A 437 27.11 -9.87 12.63
N ASN A 438 28.12 -9.35 13.32
CA ASN A 438 29.15 -8.48 12.77
C ASN A 438 28.57 -7.22 12.10
N ALA A 439 29.38 -6.49 11.33
CA ALA A 439 28.97 -5.21 10.75
C ALA A 439 28.20 -5.33 9.42
N SER A 440 28.33 -6.48 8.75
CA SER A 440 27.77 -6.75 7.43
C SER A 440 26.66 -7.80 7.50
N GLY A 441 25.80 -7.84 6.48
CA GLY A 441 24.69 -8.79 6.40
C GLY A 441 23.33 -8.20 6.78
N PRO A 442 22.24 -8.91 6.40
CA PRO A 442 20.88 -8.47 6.65
C PRO A 442 20.51 -8.53 8.12
N TRP A 443 19.60 -7.66 8.51
CA TRP A 443 18.97 -7.71 9.82
C TRP A 443 17.98 -8.87 9.88
N GLN A 444 18.10 -9.70 10.90
CA GLN A 444 17.19 -10.80 11.24
C GLN A 444 16.15 -10.34 12.26
N VAL A 445 14.96 -10.95 12.25
CA VAL A 445 13.94 -10.69 13.27
C VAL A 445 14.26 -11.53 14.50
N TYR A 446 14.42 -10.88 15.66
CA TYR A 446 14.71 -11.58 16.90
C TYR A 446 13.46 -12.29 17.44
N THR A 447 13.53 -13.62 17.53
CA THR A 447 12.43 -14.48 18.01
C THR A 447 12.79 -15.27 19.26
N GLY A 448 14.06 -15.28 19.66
CA GLY A 448 14.57 -15.99 20.83
C GLY A 448 16.07 -15.83 20.99
N PRO A 449 16.67 -16.42 22.05
CA PRO A 449 18.09 -16.30 22.33
C PRO A 449 18.97 -16.69 21.14
N VAL A 450 20.07 -15.95 20.96
CA VAL A 450 20.99 -16.08 19.83
C VAL A 450 22.32 -16.65 20.32
N ARG A 451 22.89 -17.60 19.57
CA ARG A 451 24.25 -18.11 19.82
C ARG A 451 25.28 -17.23 19.12
N VAL A 452 26.30 -16.81 19.86
CA VAL A 452 27.39 -15.95 19.35
C VAL A 452 28.71 -16.68 19.55
N ALA A 453 29.49 -16.83 18.48
CA ALA A 453 30.78 -17.51 18.54
C ALA A 453 31.89 -16.58 19.10
N PRO A 454 32.97 -17.12 19.67
CA PRO A 454 34.13 -16.33 20.09
C PRO A 454 34.65 -15.40 18.99
N GLY A 455 34.85 -14.12 19.32
CA GLY A 455 35.29 -13.08 18.39
C GLY A 455 34.19 -12.46 17.52
N ASP A 456 32.98 -13.01 17.50
CA ASP A 456 31.85 -12.40 16.80
C ASP A 456 31.23 -11.26 17.62
N THR A 457 30.68 -10.28 16.89
CA THR A 457 29.96 -9.14 17.49
C THR A 457 28.47 -9.24 17.17
N LEU A 458 27.65 -9.46 18.19
CA LEU A 458 26.21 -9.31 18.09
C LEU A 458 25.81 -7.83 18.06
N ARG A 459 24.95 -7.47 17.10
CA ARG A 459 24.37 -6.13 16.98
C ARG A 459 22.86 -6.21 17.02
N ALA A 460 22.23 -5.31 17.75
CA ALA A 460 20.79 -5.27 17.91
C ALA A 460 20.24 -3.85 17.81
N GLN A 461 19.05 -3.71 17.22
CA GLN A 461 18.32 -2.46 17.11
C GLN A 461 16.86 -2.72 17.41
N ALA A 462 16.28 -1.91 18.30
CA ALA A 462 14.86 -1.93 18.57
C ALA A 462 14.16 -0.94 17.63
N VAL A 463 13.10 -1.40 16.98
CA VAL A 463 12.36 -0.67 15.94
C VAL A 463 10.88 -0.59 16.30
N ARG A 464 10.22 0.51 15.91
CA ARG A 464 8.77 0.70 16.05
C ARG A 464 8.29 1.66 14.98
N MET A 465 7.29 1.26 14.19
CA MET A 465 6.74 2.11 13.12
C MET A 465 6.30 3.48 13.67
N GLY A 466 6.72 4.54 12.99
CA GLY A 466 6.43 5.93 13.37
C GLY A 466 7.27 6.48 14.53
N HIS A 467 8.27 5.73 15.00
CA HIS A 467 9.28 6.15 15.97
C HIS A 467 10.65 6.18 15.29
N GLU A 468 11.58 6.97 15.79
CA GLU A 468 12.98 6.82 15.40
C GLU A 468 13.52 5.50 15.97
N ASP A 469 14.22 4.75 15.12
CA ASP A 469 14.87 3.51 15.53
C ASP A 469 15.89 3.76 16.64
N SER A 470 16.10 2.76 17.49
CA SER A 470 17.10 2.87 18.55
C SER A 470 18.51 3.01 18.00
N ALA A 471 19.43 3.52 18.82
CA ALA A 471 20.85 3.31 18.58
C ALA A 471 21.14 1.79 18.50
N THR A 472 22.08 1.39 17.64
CA THR A 472 22.52 -0.01 17.54
C THR A 472 23.32 -0.40 18.79
N ALA A 473 22.75 -1.26 19.62
CA ALA A 473 23.46 -1.91 20.71
C ALA A 473 24.46 -2.94 20.15
N ARG A 474 25.59 -3.12 20.84
CA ARG A 474 26.66 -4.04 20.44
C ARG A 474 27.14 -4.82 21.64
N TRP A 475 27.42 -6.08 21.42
CA TRP A 475 28.06 -6.97 22.37
C TRP A 475 28.98 -7.91 21.62
N THR A 476 30.18 -8.13 22.13
CA THR A 476 31.23 -8.93 21.49
C THR A 476 31.55 -10.06 22.44
N GLU A 477 31.58 -11.28 21.92
CA GLU A 477 32.13 -12.42 22.66
C GLU A 477 33.65 -12.31 22.60
N ASP A 478 34.31 -12.38 23.75
CA ASP A 478 35.76 -12.28 23.83
C ASP A 478 36.40 -13.43 23.02
N ALA A 479 37.39 -13.09 22.19
CA ALA A 479 38.23 -14.09 21.53
C ALA A 479 39.38 -14.42 22.49
N GLU A 480 39.53 -15.70 22.85
CA GLU A 480 40.71 -16.17 23.59
C GLU A 480 42.00 -16.05 22.79
#